data_AF-A0A093H5G6-F1
#
_entry.id   AF-A0A093H5G6-F1
#
_cell.length_a   1.000
_cell.length_b   1.000
_cell.length_c   1.000
_cell.angle_alpha   90.00
_cell.angle_beta   90.00
_cell.angle_gamma   90.00
#
_symmetry.space_group_name_H-M   'P 1'
#
loop_
_entity.id
_entity.type
_entity.pdbx_description
1 polymer ?
#
loop_
_entity_poly.entity_id
_entity_poly.type
_entity_poly.pdbx_seq_one_letter_code
_entity_poly.pdbx_strand_id
1 'polypeptide(L)'
;LQMVLVITYYEPQNPEYQHFQTQLILRAKQKFGVQLNYSLMNLVAGCFYDGMLLYAMVLNETLREGGSKKNATHIIEKMRDRKFQG
;
A
#
# COMPACT_ATOMS: atom_id res chain seq x y z
N LEU A 1 5.66 14.60 -39.07
CA LEU A 1 5.90 14.67 -37.62
C LEU A 1 5.42 13.36 -37.01
N GLN A 2 6.29 12.61 -36.33
CA GLN A 2 5.92 11.38 -35.65
C GLN A 2 5.71 11.71 -34.16
N MET A 3 4.58 11.30 -33.58
CA MET A 3 4.24 11.58 -32.19
C MET A 3 4.21 10.29 -31.39
N VAL A 4 4.71 10.33 -30.15
CA VAL A 4 4.70 9.20 -29.21
C VAL A 4 3.91 9.61 -27.98
N LEU A 5 2.93 8.79 -27.59
CA LEU A 5 2.17 8.92 -26.34
C LEU A 5 2.60 7.82 -25.38
N VAL A 6 2.91 8.20 -24.14
CA VAL A 6 3.27 7.26 -23.06
C VAL A 6 2.17 7.31 -22.00
N ILE A 7 1.66 6.14 -21.62
CA ILE A 7 0.65 5.99 -20.56
C ILE A 7 1.29 5.22 -19.41
N THR A 8 1.30 5.80 -18.22
CA THR A 8 1.83 5.20 -16.98
C THR A 8 0.81 5.30 -15.86
N TYR A 9 1.06 4.58 -14.75
CA TYR A 9 0.31 4.81 -13.52
C TYR A 9 0.49 6.25 -13.02
N TYR A 10 -0.54 6.75 -12.35
CA TYR A 10 -0.48 8.01 -11.64
C TYR A 10 0.31 7.83 -10.35
N GLU A 11 1.39 8.58 -10.19
CA GLU A 11 2.15 8.61 -8.94
C GLU A 11 1.47 9.55 -7.93
N PRO A 12 1.15 9.09 -6.70
CA PRO A 12 0.60 9.95 -5.66
C PRO A 12 1.51 11.14 -5.36
N GLN A 13 0.93 12.34 -5.29
CA GLN A 13 1.65 13.59 -5.04
C GLN A 13 1.48 14.11 -3.61
N ASN A 14 0.90 13.31 -2.72
CA ASN A 14 0.65 13.69 -1.34
C ASN A 14 1.92 13.54 -0.46
N PRO A 15 2.05 14.34 0.60
CA PRO A 15 3.24 14.31 1.48
C PRO A 15 3.42 12.95 2.18
N GLU A 16 2.33 12.22 2.45
CA GLU A 16 2.36 10.90 3.07
C GLU A 16 3.11 9.89 2.20
N TYR A 17 2.85 9.86 0.88
CA TYR A 17 3.54 8.95 -0.03
C TYR A 17 5.03 9.30 -0.18
N GLN A 18 5.38 10.60 -0.20
CA GLN A 18 6.79 11.02 -0.22
C GLN A 18 7.54 10.57 1.04
N HIS A 19 6.88 10.69 2.20
CA HIS A 19 7.42 10.19 3.45
C HIS A 19 7.60 8.66 3.42
N PHE A 20 6.58 7.94 2.95
CA PHE A 20 6.64 6.49 2.77
C PHE A 20 7.81 6.07 1.87
N GLN A 21 7.98 6.68 0.69
CA GLN A 21 9.09 6.36 -0.22
C GLN A 21 10.45 6.57 0.43
N THR A 22 10.60 7.68 1.17
CA THR A 22 11.84 7.99 1.89
C THR A 22 12.15 6.89 2.93
N GLN A 23 11.16 6.47 3.71
CA GLN A 23 11.33 5.39 4.68
C GLN A 23 11.59 4.04 4.01
N LEU A 24 10.95 3.75 2.88
CA LEU A 24 11.16 2.53 2.10
C LEU A 24 12.62 2.43 1.64
N ILE A 25 13.13 3.49 1.00
CA ILE A 25 14.51 3.54 0.49
C ILE A 25 15.53 3.40 1.63
N LEU A 26 15.33 4.13 2.73
CA LEU A 26 16.21 4.07 3.89
C LEU A 26 16.23 2.66 4.50
N ARG A 27 15.06 2.04 4.72
CA ARG A 27 14.96 0.71 5.31
C ARG A 27 15.47 -0.39 4.39
N ALA A 28 15.23 -0.29 3.08
CA ALA A 28 15.77 -1.22 2.09
C ALA A 28 17.29 -1.28 2.15
N LYS A 29 17.94 -0.11 2.23
CA LYS A 29 19.40 -0.02 2.36
C LYS A 29 19.89 -0.56 3.70
N GLN A 30 19.29 -0.13 4.81
CA GLN A 30 19.79 -0.45 6.15
C GLN A 30 19.55 -1.90 6.57
N LYS A 31 18.39 -2.47 6.22
CA LYS A 31 17.97 -3.80 6.70
C LYS A 31 18.21 -4.92 5.70
N PHE A 32 18.27 -4.59 4.41
CA PHE A 32 18.35 -5.58 3.34
C PHE A 32 19.55 -5.35 2.41
N GLY A 33 20.31 -4.27 2.58
CA GLY A 33 21.46 -3.95 1.72
C GLY A 33 21.06 -3.57 0.28
N VAL A 34 19.77 -3.32 0.02
CA VAL A 34 19.25 -3.02 -1.33
C VAL A 34 19.21 -1.51 -1.53
N GLN A 35 19.80 -1.05 -2.63
CA GLN A 35 19.68 0.35 -3.06
C GLN A 35 18.45 0.52 -3.95
N LEU A 36 17.52 1.37 -3.50
CA LEU A 36 16.34 1.76 -4.25
C LEU A 36 16.41 3.25 -4.58
N ASN A 37 15.84 3.62 -5.72
CA ASN A 37 15.64 5.01 -6.13
C ASN A 37 14.16 5.38 -6.02
N TYR A 38 13.88 6.68 -5.98
CA TYR A 38 12.52 7.17 -6.20
C TYR A 38 12.07 6.75 -7.61
N SER A 39 10.99 5.99 -7.70
CA SER A 39 10.48 5.47 -8.96
C SER A 39 9.03 5.03 -8.82
N LEU A 40 8.33 4.98 -9.96
CA LEU A 40 6.97 4.44 -10.02
C LEU A 40 6.88 2.97 -9.58
N MET A 41 7.99 2.22 -9.53
CA MET A 41 8.00 0.86 -8.97
C MET A 41 7.74 0.85 -7.47
N ASN A 42 8.08 1.92 -6.74
CA ASN A 42 7.79 2.05 -5.31
C ASN A 42 6.28 2.11 -5.05
N LEU A 43 5.46 2.41 -6.06
CA LEU A 43 4.00 2.38 -5.97
C LEU A 43 3.50 0.99 -5.58
N VAL A 44 4.12 -0.08 -6.10
CA VAL A 44 3.73 -1.46 -5.76
C VAL A 44 3.96 -1.72 -4.27
N ALA A 45 5.10 -1.28 -3.72
CA ALA A 45 5.38 -1.38 -2.29
C ALA A 45 4.39 -0.54 -1.45
N GLY A 46 3.99 0.64 -1.95
CA GLY A 46 2.92 1.45 -1.36
C GLY A 46 1.59 0.69 -1.30
N CYS A 47 1.15 0.09 -2.41
CA CYS A 47 -0.09 -0.70 -2.44
C CYS A 47 -0.07 -1.88 -1.46
N PHE A 48 1.08 -2.55 -1.28
CA PHE A 48 1.22 -3.58 -0.25
C PHE A 48 1.10 -3.02 1.17
N TYR A 49 1.72 -1.87 1.42
CA TYR A 49 1.62 -1.18 2.71
C TYR A 49 0.16 -0.80 3.03
N ASP A 50 -0.53 -0.17 2.08
CA ASP A 50 -1.94 0.23 2.21
C ASP A 50 -2.86 -0.98 2.38
N GLY A 51 -2.61 -2.07 1.64
CA GLY A 51 -3.37 -3.31 1.77
C GLY A 51 -3.22 -3.94 3.16
N MET A 52 -2.03 -3.88 3.76
CA MET A 52 -1.80 -4.35 5.13
C MET A 52 -2.47 -3.45 6.18
N LEU A 53 -2.47 -2.12 5.97
CA LEU A 53 -3.21 -1.19 6.82
C LEU A 53 -4.72 -1.45 6.77
N LEU A 54 -5.27 -1.60 5.57
CA LEU A 54 -6.68 -1.94 5.38
C LEU A 54 -7.03 -3.26 6.07
N TYR A 55 -6.21 -4.30 5.90
CA TYR A 55 -6.40 -5.57 6.59
C TYR A 55 -6.40 -5.41 8.11
N ALA A 56 -5.44 -4.67 8.67
CA ALA A 56 -5.36 -4.43 10.11
C ALA A 56 -6.59 -3.69 10.65
N MET A 57 -7.09 -2.69 9.91
CA MET A 57 -8.31 -1.96 10.26
C MET A 57 -9.53 -2.87 10.27
N VAL A 58 -9.76 -3.62 9.20
CA VAL A 58 -10.91 -4.54 9.10
C VAL A 58 -10.82 -5.64 10.16
N LEU A 59 -9.64 -6.20 10.38
CA LEU A 59 -9.43 -7.20 11.41
C LEU A 59 -9.78 -6.65 12.80
N ASN A 60 -9.34 -5.43 13.11
CA ASN A 60 -9.65 -4.78 14.39
C ASN A 60 -11.16 -4.61 14.58
N GLU A 61 -11.89 -4.20 13.54
CA GLU A 61 -13.35 -4.12 13.58
C GLU A 61 -14.01 -5.48 13.77
N THR A 62 -13.61 -6.49 13.00
CA THR A 62 -14.12 -7.85 13.12
C THR A 62 -13.93 -8.39 14.54
N LEU A 63 -12.79 -8.13 15.19
CA LEU A 63 -12.57 -8.53 16.58
C LEU A 63 -13.48 -7.79 17.57
N ARG A 64 -13.71 -6.50 17.36
CA ARG A 64 -14.63 -5.69 18.20
C ARG A 64 -16.09 -6.14 18.09
N GLU A 65 -16.48 -6.68 16.95
CA GLU A 65 -17.80 -7.27 16.71
C GLU A 65 -17.94 -8.70 17.28
N GLY A 66 -16.92 -9.22 17.97
CA GLY A 66 -16.90 -10.59 18.50
C GLY A 66 -16.53 -11.66 17.47
N GLY A 67 -16.12 -11.25 16.28
CA GLY A 67 -15.62 -12.13 15.23
C GLY A 67 -14.22 -12.68 15.52
N SER A 68 -13.71 -13.48 14.59
CA SER A 68 -12.41 -14.15 14.73
C SER A 68 -11.50 -13.86 13.55
N LYS A 69 -10.21 -13.67 13.82
CA LYS A 69 -9.15 -13.59 12.79
C LYS A 69 -9.07 -14.82 11.89
N LYS A 70 -9.63 -15.95 12.33
CA LYS A 70 -9.67 -17.20 11.55
C LYS A 70 -10.70 -17.18 10.43
N ASN A 71 -11.69 -16.28 10.49
CA ASN A 71 -12.69 -16.14 9.44
C ASN A 71 -12.18 -15.20 8.34
N ALA A 72 -11.22 -15.68 7.56
CA ALA A 72 -10.57 -14.89 6.51
C ALA A 72 -11.56 -14.43 5.43
N THR A 73 -12.55 -15.26 5.07
CA THR A 73 -13.59 -14.92 4.10
C THR A 73 -14.34 -13.66 4.52
N HIS A 74 -14.82 -13.64 5.77
CA HIS A 74 -15.55 -12.48 6.29
C HIS A 74 -14.70 -11.21 6.34
N ILE A 75 -13.41 -11.34 6.67
CA ILE A 75 -12.48 -10.20 6.65
C ILE A 75 -12.29 -9.69 5.21
N ILE A 76 -12.06 -10.57 4.25
CA ILE A 76 -11.87 -10.20 2.83
C ILE A 76 -13.15 -9.56 2.27
N GLU A 77 -14.33 -10.07 2.63
CA GLU A 77 -15.62 -9.48 2.25
C GLU A 77 -15.76 -8.05 2.80
N LYS A 78 -15.39 -7.82 4.06
CA LYS A 78 -15.41 -6.47 4.66
C LYS A 78 -14.35 -5.52 4.09
N MET A 79 -13.27 -6.05 3.52
CA MET A 79 -12.27 -5.25 2.80
C MET A 79 -12.77 -4.88 1.39
N ARG A 80 -13.58 -5.73 0.76
CA ARG A 80 -14.13 -5.49 -0.58
C ARG A 80 -15.05 -4.26 -0.56
N ASP A 81 -15.03 -3.49 -1.64
CA ASP A 81 -15.84 -2.27 -1.86
C ASP A 81 -15.62 -1.14 -0.84
N ARG A 82 -14.59 -1.25 0.00
CA ARG A 82 -14.26 -0.24 0.99
C ARG A 82 -13.37 0.86 0.40
N LYS A 83 -13.77 2.11 0.60
CA LYS A 83 -12.88 3.27 0.40
C LYS A 83 -12.01 3.44 1.64
N PHE A 84 -10.71 3.59 1.41
CA PHE A 84 -9.69 3.72 2.42
C PHE A 84 -8.66 4.76 1.98
N GLN A 85 -8.16 5.54 2.94
CA GLN A 85 -7.07 6.46 2.71
C GLN A 85 -5.78 5.83 3.24
N GLY A 86 -4.96 5.34 2.30
CA GLY A 86 -3.61 4.83 2.54
C GLY A 86 -2.59 5.93 2.69
#